data_AF-A0A651F3Z0-F1
#
_entry.id   AF-A0A651F3Z0-F1
#
_cell.length_a   1.000
_cell.length_b   1.000
_cell.length_c   1.000
_cell.angle_alpha   90.00
_cell.angle_beta   90.00
_cell.angle_gamma   90.00
#
_symmetry.space_group_name_H-M   'P 1'
#
loop_
_entity.id
_entity.type
_entity.pdbx_description
1 polymer ?
#
loop_
_entity_poly.entity_id
_entity_poly.type
_entity_poly.pdbx_seq_one_letter_code
_entity_poly.pdbx_strand_id
1 'polypeptide(L)'
;MLCWIYCIPFALFMYYAAAPLLLFFSAYVLKRGICRDSLLLRYAAVFMAVLAAAKIFLLDMHSLSMEIACRAGEKLCGSFGSTLFQAGGVSLFALAAGGLYMLGKRYGSGYKPKRENIPQNDRDLRLWANSSLFLSIFLCCWLAAPFTYYLIFGTMPEMFFKLRWQYIAVLNFVTLAVGFWRIEDYYLYYNPDGAKNIRQRDAGKTWVPADTLWTVLPIYLVALASGVMSDDLFRSL
;
A
#
# COMPACT_ATOMS: atom_id res chain seq x y z
N MET A 1 -25.21 12.17 10.66
CA MET A 1 -24.57 11.20 11.60
C MET A 1 -23.77 10.12 10.89
N LEU A 2 -24.31 9.39 9.90
CA LEU A 2 -23.56 8.36 9.16
C LEU A 2 -22.21 8.85 8.61
N CYS A 3 -22.11 10.00 7.93
CA CYS A 3 -20.82 10.41 7.38
C CYS A 3 -19.79 10.82 8.46
N TRP A 4 -20.24 11.24 9.65
CA TRP A 4 -19.33 11.53 10.76
C TRP A 4 -18.77 10.24 11.39
N ILE A 5 -19.60 9.20 11.45
CA ILE A 5 -19.22 7.90 12.00
C ILE A 5 -18.37 7.12 10.99
N TYR A 6 -18.71 7.15 9.69
CA TYR A 6 -18.08 6.27 8.69
C TYR A 6 -17.09 6.99 7.76
N CYS A 7 -17.38 8.22 7.31
CA CYS A 7 -16.49 8.91 6.36
C CYS A 7 -15.22 9.43 7.05
N ILE A 8 -15.30 9.84 8.32
CA ILE A 8 -14.15 10.38 9.06
C ILE A 8 -13.08 9.31 9.34
N PRO A 9 -13.38 8.13 9.92
CA PRO A 9 -12.37 7.10 10.14
C PRO A 9 -11.84 6.51 8.83
N PHE A 10 -12.69 6.37 7.80
CA PHE A 10 -12.23 5.98 6.47
C PHE A 10 -11.29 7.03 5.86
N ALA A 11 -11.61 8.32 5.97
CA ALA A 11 -10.75 9.41 5.50
C ALA A 11 -9.45 9.49 6.31
N LEU A 12 -9.48 9.23 7.62
CA LEU A 12 -8.30 9.18 8.48
C LEU A 12 -7.40 8.01 8.10
N PHE A 13 -7.98 6.84 7.87
CA PHE A 13 -7.28 5.65 7.38
C PHE A 13 -6.65 5.94 6.01
N MET A 14 -7.41 6.47 5.06
CA MET A 14 -6.90 6.85 3.74
C MET A 14 -5.83 7.93 3.84
N TYR A 15 -5.95 8.87 4.79
CA TYR A 15 -4.97 9.91 5.03
C TYR A 15 -3.63 9.30 5.48
N TYR A 16 -3.61 8.40 6.45
CA TYR A 16 -2.37 7.76 6.89
C TYR A 16 -1.86 6.72 5.88
N ALA A 17 -2.74 6.01 5.19
CA ALA A 17 -2.38 5.05 4.14
C ALA A 17 -1.85 5.73 2.87
N ALA A 18 -2.20 7.00 2.63
CA ALA A 18 -1.80 7.71 1.43
C ALA A 18 -0.27 7.81 1.30
N ALA A 19 0.48 8.01 2.38
CA ALA A 19 1.93 8.12 2.30
C ALA A 19 2.64 6.81 1.89
N PRO A 20 2.38 5.64 2.52
CA PRO A 20 2.95 4.38 2.07
C PRO A 20 2.45 3.97 0.67
N LEU A 21 1.21 4.30 0.30
CA LEU A 21 0.72 4.13 -1.07
C LEU A 21 1.53 4.97 -2.08
N LEU A 22 1.82 6.22 -1.73
CA LEU A 22 2.62 7.13 -2.57
C LEU A 22 4.07 6.66 -2.70
N LEU A 23 4.67 6.13 -1.64
CA LEU A 23 5.98 5.48 -1.70
C LEU A 23 5.97 4.28 -2.63
N PHE A 24 4.98 3.40 -2.49
CA PHE A 24 4.85 2.23 -3.37
C PHE A 24 4.68 2.65 -4.84
N PHE A 25 3.81 3.62 -5.11
CA PHE A 25 3.61 4.15 -6.45
C PHE A 25 4.85 4.86 -7.00
N SER A 26 5.58 5.60 -6.16
CA SER A 26 6.85 6.23 -6.58
C SER A 26 7.89 5.21 -6.99
N ALA A 27 8.01 4.09 -6.26
CA ALA A 27 8.89 2.99 -6.64
C ALA A 27 8.46 2.39 -8.00
N TYR A 28 7.15 2.23 -8.22
CA TYR A 28 6.59 1.73 -9.47
C TYR A 28 6.92 2.66 -10.64
N VAL A 29 6.69 3.97 -10.48
CA VAL A 29 7.03 4.98 -11.49
C VAL A 29 8.54 5.01 -11.75
N LEU A 30 9.37 4.83 -10.72
CA LEU A 30 10.83 4.79 -10.86
C LEU A 30 11.25 3.59 -11.71
N LYS A 31 10.72 2.41 -11.41
CA LYS A 31 10.95 1.18 -12.18
C LYS A 31 10.55 1.39 -13.65
N ARG A 32 9.35 1.92 -13.91
CA ARG A 32 8.88 2.24 -15.26
C ARG A 32 9.80 3.23 -15.99
N GLY A 33 10.24 4.26 -15.30
CA GLY A 33 11.16 5.28 -15.82
C GLY A 33 12.55 4.70 -16.12
N ILE A 34 13.04 3.76 -15.32
CA ILE A 34 14.27 3.03 -15.57
C ILE A 34 14.12 2.17 -16.83
N CYS A 35 13.06 1.37 -16.93
CA CYS A 35 12.88 0.43 -18.03
C CYS A 35 12.53 1.08 -19.38
N ARG A 36 11.82 2.21 -19.38
CA ARG A 36 11.49 2.99 -20.59
C ARG A 36 12.53 4.05 -20.96
N ASP A 37 13.62 4.13 -20.21
CA ASP A 37 14.65 5.17 -20.33
C ASP A 37 14.09 6.61 -20.36
N SER A 38 13.01 6.85 -19.61
CA SER A 38 12.35 8.15 -19.57
C SER A 38 12.80 8.94 -18.34
N LEU A 39 13.54 10.01 -18.58
CA LEU A 39 13.99 10.94 -17.54
C LEU A 39 12.81 11.57 -16.78
N LEU A 40 11.76 11.97 -17.49
CA LEU A 40 10.55 12.57 -16.89
C LEU A 40 9.94 11.66 -15.82
N LEU A 41 9.77 10.37 -16.13
CA LEU A 41 9.22 9.37 -15.20
C LEU A 41 10.16 9.17 -13.99
N ARG A 42 11.49 9.16 -14.19
CA ARG A 42 12.46 9.04 -13.09
C ARG A 42 12.41 10.23 -12.14
N TYR A 43 12.34 11.46 -12.67
CA TYR A 43 12.19 12.66 -11.84
C TYR A 43 10.83 12.73 -11.15
N ALA A 44 9.74 12.36 -11.84
CA ALA A 44 8.41 12.28 -11.25
C ALA A 44 8.35 11.28 -10.10
N ALA A 45 9.02 10.13 -10.22
CA ALA A 45 9.12 9.15 -9.14
C ALA A 45 9.84 9.69 -7.91
N VAL A 46 10.99 10.34 -8.09
CA VAL A 46 11.74 10.95 -6.98
C VAL A 46 10.93 12.06 -6.32
N PHE A 47 10.26 12.89 -7.12
CA PHE A 47 9.36 13.93 -6.61
C PHE A 47 8.22 13.35 -5.76
N MET A 48 7.57 12.29 -6.24
CA MET A 48 6.52 11.58 -5.50
C MET A 48 7.06 10.98 -4.20
N ALA A 49 8.26 10.40 -4.21
CA ALA A 49 8.90 9.87 -3.00
C ALA A 49 9.22 10.98 -1.98
N VAL A 50 9.63 12.17 -2.45
CA VAL A 50 9.86 13.34 -1.60
C VAL A 50 8.55 13.84 -0.99
N LEU A 51 7.46 13.89 -1.76
CA LEU A 51 6.13 14.24 -1.23
C LEU A 51 5.66 13.25 -0.17
N ALA A 52 5.90 11.96 -0.39
CA ALA A 52 5.56 10.93 0.58
C ALA A 52 6.38 11.08 1.87
N ALA A 53 7.69 11.32 1.76
CA ALA A 53 8.55 11.59 2.89
C ALA A 53 8.12 12.87 3.63
N ALA A 54 7.79 13.95 2.92
CA ALA A 54 7.29 15.18 3.51
C ALA A 54 6.02 14.93 4.32
N LYS A 55 5.08 14.16 3.77
CA LYS A 55 3.86 13.77 4.49
C LYS A 55 4.17 12.97 5.76
N ILE A 56 5.00 11.93 5.68
CA ILE A 56 5.34 11.09 6.84
C ILE A 56 6.01 11.91 7.94
N PHE A 57 7.06 12.66 7.58
CA PHE A 57 7.93 13.31 8.55
C PHE A 57 7.41 14.66 9.06
N LEU A 58 6.62 15.38 8.25
CA LEU A 58 6.11 16.69 8.64
C LEU A 58 4.66 16.64 9.14
N LEU A 59 3.83 15.76 8.58
CA LEU A 59 2.40 15.72 8.91
C LEU A 59 2.06 14.54 9.84
N ASP A 60 2.40 13.32 9.45
CA ASP A 60 1.99 12.12 10.19
C ASP A 60 2.75 12.02 11.53
N MET A 61 4.07 12.29 11.54
CA MET A 61 4.87 12.39 12.77
C MET A 61 4.37 13.52 13.68
N HIS A 62 3.90 14.64 13.12
CA HIS A 62 3.38 15.74 13.90
C HIS A 62 2.06 15.35 14.59
N SER A 63 1.10 14.76 13.87
CA SER A 63 -0.16 14.31 14.47
C SER A 63 0.07 13.22 15.52
N LEU A 64 0.95 12.26 15.24
CA LEU A 64 1.29 11.17 16.16
C LEU A 64 1.98 11.69 17.42
N SER A 65 2.85 12.71 17.27
CA SER A 65 3.56 13.31 18.40
C SER A 65 2.62 14.00 19.39
N MET A 66 1.58 14.67 18.90
CA MET A 66 0.56 15.30 19.76
C MET A 66 -0.19 14.25 20.58
N GLU A 67 -0.50 13.11 19.98
CA GLU A 67 -1.25 12.03 20.65
C GLU A 67 -0.40 11.28 21.69
N ILE A 68 0.88 10.99 21.36
CA ILE A 68 1.81 10.30 22.26
C ILE A 68 2.23 11.21 23.41
N ALA A 69 2.54 12.49 23.13
CA ALA A 69 2.97 13.44 24.15
C ALA A 69 1.90 13.67 25.21
N CYS A 70 0.62 13.68 24.82
CA CYS A 70 -0.49 13.87 25.76
C CYS A 70 -0.86 12.58 26.52
N ARG A 71 -0.52 11.38 26.01
CA ARG A 71 -0.63 10.12 26.78
C ARG A 71 0.54 9.89 27.73
N ALA A 72 1.74 10.39 27.42
CA ALA A 72 2.96 10.22 28.23
C ALA A 72 3.03 11.15 29.47
N GLY A 73 2.07 12.08 29.62
CA GLY A 73 1.91 12.94 30.79
C GLY A 73 1.91 14.43 30.45
N GLU A 74 1.17 15.23 31.25
CA GLU A 74 0.89 16.66 31.01
C GLU A 74 2.13 17.53 30.75
N LYS A 75 3.31 17.17 31.28
CA LYS A 75 4.54 17.95 31.14
C LYS A 75 5.15 17.93 29.72
N LEU A 76 4.83 16.92 28.91
CA LEU A 76 5.29 16.79 27.52
C LEU A 76 4.27 17.33 26.51
N CYS A 77 3.01 17.48 26.91
CA CYS A 77 1.90 18.02 26.11
C CYS A 77 1.96 19.58 25.99
N GLY A 78 3.15 20.17 26.20
CA GLY A 78 3.42 21.60 26.10
C GLY A 78 4.29 21.97 24.89
N SER A 79 4.49 23.28 24.68
CA SER A 79 5.24 23.86 23.54
C SER A 79 6.63 23.22 23.30
N PHE A 80 7.31 22.77 24.36
CA PHE A 80 8.64 22.15 24.23
C PHE A 80 8.61 20.76 23.57
N GLY A 81 7.60 19.93 23.88
CA GLY A 81 7.46 18.60 23.29
C GLY A 81 7.13 18.67 21.80
N SER A 82 6.14 19.51 21.43
CA SER A 82 5.77 19.72 20.04
C SER A 82 6.92 20.28 19.20
N THR A 83 7.73 21.19 19.76
CA THR A 83 8.90 21.76 19.07
C THR A 83 10.01 20.73 18.85
N LEU A 84 10.30 19.88 19.83
CA LEU A 84 11.29 18.81 19.71
C LEU A 84 10.89 17.77 18.65
N PHE A 85 9.63 17.37 18.63
CA PHE A 85 9.11 16.43 17.63
C PHE A 85 9.06 17.06 16.23
N GLN A 86 8.71 18.34 16.11
CA GLN A 86 8.78 19.05 14.82
C GLN A 86 10.22 19.19 14.32
N ALA A 87 11.17 19.54 15.18
CA ALA A 87 12.59 19.60 14.82
C ALA A 87 13.13 18.20 14.41
N GLY A 88 12.70 17.15 15.11
CA GLY A 88 12.99 15.75 14.75
C GLY A 88 12.39 15.36 13.39
N GLY A 89 11.14 15.72 13.13
CA GLY A 89 10.49 15.49 11.84
C GLY A 89 11.19 16.21 10.68
N VAL A 90 11.53 17.50 10.85
CA VAL A 90 12.22 18.29 9.83
C VAL A 90 13.63 17.74 9.54
N SER A 91 14.38 17.33 10.56
CA SER A 91 15.71 16.75 10.38
C SER A 91 15.67 15.39 9.67
N LEU A 92 14.74 14.51 10.04
CA LEU A 92 14.51 13.24 9.33
C LEU A 92 14.05 13.46 7.88
N PHE A 93 13.18 14.45 7.65
CA PHE A 93 12.79 14.84 6.30
C PHE A 93 13.98 15.32 5.48
N ALA A 94 14.84 16.19 6.04
CA ALA A 94 16.02 16.69 5.34
C ALA A 94 16.99 15.56 4.96
N LEU A 95 17.19 14.58 5.86
CA LEU A 95 17.99 13.38 5.58
C LEU A 95 17.35 12.52 4.47
N ALA A 96 16.05 12.27 4.55
CA ALA A 96 15.32 11.48 3.55
C ALA A 96 15.32 12.18 2.18
N ALA A 97 15.08 13.49 2.14
CA ALA A 97 15.12 14.30 0.93
C ALA A 97 16.54 14.35 0.32
N GLY A 98 17.58 14.48 1.15
CA GLY A 98 18.97 14.41 0.70
C GLY A 98 19.33 13.05 0.09
N GLY A 99 18.88 11.95 0.72
CA GLY A 99 19.04 10.59 0.20
C GLY A 99 18.30 10.38 -1.13
N LEU A 100 17.06 10.85 -1.22
CA LEU A 100 16.25 10.81 -2.45
C LEU A 100 16.84 11.67 -3.57
N TYR A 101 17.41 12.83 -3.25
CA TYR A 101 18.13 13.66 -4.21
C TYR A 101 19.37 12.95 -4.75
N MET A 102 20.16 12.30 -3.90
CA MET A 102 21.32 11.50 -4.33
C MET A 102 20.89 10.32 -5.22
N LEU A 103 19.80 9.63 -4.88
CA LEU A 103 19.20 8.59 -5.72
C LEU A 103 18.74 9.16 -7.06
N GLY A 104 18.05 10.30 -7.06
CA GLY A 104 17.60 10.98 -8.27
C GLY A 104 18.76 11.38 -9.18
N LYS A 105 19.87 11.86 -8.62
CA LYS A 105 21.09 12.16 -9.38
C LYS A 105 21.68 10.89 -10.01
N ARG A 106 21.76 9.79 -9.25
CA ARG A 106 22.29 8.50 -9.71
C ARG A 106 21.44 7.87 -10.82
N TYR A 107 20.11 7.91 -10.69
CA TYR A 107 19.20 7.34 -11.68
C TYR A 107 18.92 8.28 -12.87
N GLY A 108 19.08 9.60 -12.67
CA GLY A 108 18.96 10.62 -13.73
C GLY A 108 20.17 10.69 -14.65
N SER A 109 21.38 10.39 -14.18
CA SER A 109 22.62 10.55 -14.96
C SER A 109 22.98 9.37 -15.88
N GLY A 110 21.99 8.67 -16.45
CA GLY A 110 22.26 7.66 -17.49
C GLY A 110 22.40 6.21 -17.00
N TYR A 111 21.79 5.84 -15.87
CA TYR A 111 21.64 4.42 -15.53
C TYR A 111 20.80 3.70 -16.61
N LYS A 112 21.43 2.78 -17.35
CA LYS A 112 20.78 1.86 -18.28
C LYS A 112 20.88 0.45 -17.71
N PRO A 113 19.78 -0.17 -17.27
CA PRO A 113 19.83 -1.54 -16.78
C PRO A 113 20.23 -2.47 -17.94
N LYS A 114 21.20 -3.38 -17.70
CA LYS A 114 21.47 -4.49 -18.62
C LYS A 114 20.22 -5.38 -18.66
N ARG A 115 19.62 -5.55 -19.84
CA ARG A 115 18.37 -6.33 -20.05
C ARG A 115 18.48 -7.81 -19.65
N GLU A 116 19.69 -8.33 -19.48
CA GLU A 116 19.96 -9.75 -19.21
C GLU A 116 19.62 -10.19 -17.77
N ASN A 117 19.34 -9.27 -16.84
CA ASN A 117 19.13 -9.60 -15.42
C ASN A 117 17.67 -9.57 -14.94
N ILE A 118 16.68 -9.52 -15.85
CA ILE A 118 15.26 -9.54 -15.45
C ILE A 118 14.82 -11.00 -15.35
N PRO A 119 14.53 -11.54 -14.15
CA PRO A 119 14.18 -12.95 -13.99
C PRO A 119 12.88 -13.29 -14.72
N GLN A 120 12.96 -14.23 -15.67
CA GLN A 120 11.87 -14.74 -16.52
C GLN A 120 10.86 -15.66 -15.80
N ASN A 121 10.56 -15.44 -14.52
CA ASN A 121 9.80 -16.46 -13.78
C ASN A 121 8.30 -16.15 -13.71
N ASP A 122 7.54 -16.64 -14.69
CA ASP A 122 6.05 -16.63 -14.67
C ASP A 122 5.47 -17.30 -13.41
N ARG A 123 6.23 -18.22 -12.78
CA ARG A 123 5.83 -18.86 -11.52
C ARG A 123 5.75 -17.86 -10.37
N ASP A 124 6.59 -16.85 -10.35
CA ASP A 124 6.59 -15.84 -9.29
C ASP A 124 5.30 -15.01 -9.37
N LEU A 125 4.90 -14.56 -10.57
CA LEU A 125 3.67 -13.79 -10.74
C LEU A 125 2.43 -14.57 -10.31
N ARG A 126 2.35 -15.87 -10.66
CA ARG A 126 1.25 -16.75 -10.24
C ARG A 126 1.20 -16.92 -8.73
N LEU A 127 2.34 -17.08 -8.08
CA LEU A 127 2.41 -17.19 -6.62
C LEU A 127 1.82 -15.95 -5.95
N TRP A 128 2.22 -14.76 -6.39
CA TRP A 128 1.74 -13.50 -5.81
C TRP A 128 0.26 -13.27 -6.10
N ALA A 129 -0.19 -13.50 -7.34
CA ALA A 129 -1.60 -13.39 -7.71
C ALA A 129 -2.50 -14.33 -6.89
N ASN A 130 -2.10 -15.59 -6.73
CA ASN A 130 -2.84 -16.57 -5.94
C ASN A 130 -2.81 -16.23 -4.44
N SER A 131 -1.69 -15.73 -3.93
CA SER A 131 -1.57 -15.31 -2.52
C SER A 131 -2.49 -14.13 -2.23
N SER A 132 -2.54 -13.12 -3.11
CA SER A 132 -3.46 -11.98 -2.99
C SER A 132 -4.92 -12.39 -3.08
N LEU A 133 -5.25 -13.32 -3.98
CA LEU A 133 -6.60 -13.88 -4.07
C LEU A 133 -6.99 -14.60 -2.78
N PHE A 134 -6.14 -15.49 -2.28
CA PHE A 134 -6.37 -16.23 -1.04
C PHE A 134 -6.55 -15.29 0.15
N LEU A 135 -5.68 -14.29 0.30
CA LEU A 135 -5.78 -13.31 1.38
C LEU A 135 -7.02 -12.43 1.27
N SER A 136 -7.49 -12.13 0.06
CA SER A 136 -8.73 -11.36 -0.15
C SER A 136 -9.97 -12.17 0.20
N ILE A 137 -10.02 -13.43 -0.22
CA ILE A 137 -11.08 -14.36 0.20
C ILE A 137 -11.06 -14.52 1.71
N PHE A 138 -9.89 -14.75 2.30
CA PHE A 138 -9.73 -14.89 3.74
C PHE A 138 -10.18 -13.63 4.49
N LEU A 139 -9.82 -12.43 4.00
CA LEU A 139 -10.28 -11.16 4.58
C LEU A 139 -11.82 -11.03 4.51
N CYS A 140 -12.44 -11.33 3.37
CA CYS A 140 -13.90 -11.31 3.24
C CYS A 140 -14.57 -12.30 4.20
N CYS A 141 -14.07 -13.54 4.28
CA CYS A 141 -14.56 -14.54 5.22
C CYS A 141 -14.37 -14.09 6.67
N TRP A 142 -13.23 -13.49 6.99
CA TRP A 142 -12.93 -12.99 8.34
C TRP A 142 -13.87 -11.85 8.76
N LEU A 143 -14.23 -10.97 7.82
CA LEU A 143 -15.20 -9.90 8.06
C LEU A 143 -16.64 -10.41 8.17
N ALA A 144 -17.01 -11.46 7.43
CA ALA A 144 -18.36 -12.04 7.44
C ALA A 144 -18.60 -13.04 8.61
N ALA A 145 -17.55 -13.73 9.07
CA ALA A 145 -17.61 -14.70 10.16
C ALA A 145 -18.23 -14.14 11.47
N PRO A 146 -17.89 -12.93 11.96
CA PRO A 146 -18.52 -12.37 13.14
C PRO A 146 -20.05 -12.23 13.01
N PHE A 147 -20.54 -11.76 11.86
CA PHE A 147 -21.97 -11.58 11.61
C PHE A 147 -22.72 -12.91 11.57
N THR A 148 -22.16 -13.88 10.83
CA THR A 148 -22.77 -15.22 10.72
C THR A 148 -22.81 -15.94 12.07
N TYR A 149 -21.75 -15.83 12.86
CA TYR A 149 -21.70 -16.44 14.20
C TYR A 149 -22.71 -15.78 15.15
N TYR A 150 -22.81 -14.44 15.14
CA TYR A 150 -23.78 -13.73 15.96
C TYR A 150 -25.23 -14.11 15.61
N LEU A 151 -25.54 -14.27 14.31
CA LEU A 151 -26.88 -14.69 13.88
C LEU A 151 -27.27 -16.11 14.35
N ILE A 152 -26.29 -17.02 14.49
CA ILE A 152 -26.55 -18.41 14.88
C ILE A 152 -26.58 -18.58 16.39
N PHE A 153 -25.64 -17.96 17.11
CA PHE A 153 -25.40 -18.22 18.53
C PHE A 153 -25.74 -17.03 19.44
N GLY A 154 -26.14 -15.88 18.90
CA GLY A 154 -26.50 -14.67 19.65
C GLY A 154 -25.34 -14.01 20.41
N THR A 155 -24.11 -14.50 20.25
CA THR A 155 -22.92 -14.04 20.98
C THR A 155 -21.73 -13.96 20.04
N MET A 156 -20.74 -13.10 20.36
CA MET A 156 -19.51 -12.98 19.55
C MET A 156 -18.32 -13.66 20.22
N PRO A 157 -17.53 -14.46 19.48
CA PRO A 157 -16.30 -15.05 19.99
C PRO A 157 -15.22 -13.98 20.26
N GLU A 158 -14.52 -14.10 21.40
CA GLU A 158 -13.44 -13.18 21.78
C GLU A 158 -12.29 -13.10 20.75
N MET A 159 -12.09 -14.16 19.96
CA MET A 159 -11.01 -14.22 18.97
C MET A 159 -11.08 -13.10 17.92
N PHE A 160 -12.29 -12.62 17.59
CA PHE A 160 -12.46 -11.53 16.62
C PHE A 160 -12.06 -10.16 17.18
N PHE A 161 -12.07 -10.01 18.51
CA PHE A 161 -11.57 -8.81 19.18
C PHE A 161 -10.05 -8.83 19.37
N LYS A 162 -9.48 -10.03 19.59
CA LYS A 162 -8.04 -10.23 19.77
C LYS A 162 -7.28 -10.16 18.43
N LEU A 163 -7.78 -10.83 17.39
CA LEU A 163 -7.14 -10.85 16.07
C LEU A 163 -7.87 -9.87 15.14
N ARG A 164 -7.41 -8.63 15.12
CA ARG A 164 -8.09 -7.59 14.35
C ARG A 164 -7.86 -7.74 12.85
N TRP A 165 -8.90 -7.47 12.06
CA TRP A 165 -8.88 -7.62 10.60
C TRP A 165 -7.86 -6.71 9.90
N GLN A 166 -7.42 -5.61 10.54
CA GLN A 166 -6.43 -4.70 9.95
C GLN A 166 -5.09 -5.41 9.65
N TYR A 167 -4.68 -6.39 10.46
CA TYR A 167 -3.46 -7.15 10.19
C TYR A 167 -3.54 -7.95 8.89
N ILE A 168 -4.69 -8.57 8.64
CA ILE A 168 -4.97 -9.32 7.42
C ILE A 168 -5.03 -8.38 6.22
N ALA A 169 -5.67 -7.21 6.39
CA ALA A 169 -5.75 -6.19 5.36
C ALA A 169 -4.37 -5.66 4.95
N VAL A 170 -3.50 -5.34 5.91
CA VAL A 170 -2.12 -4.90 5.64
C VAL A 170 -1.32 -5.98 4.91
N LEU A 171 -1.41 -7.24 5.36
CA LEU A 171 -0.73 -8.35 4.68
C LEU A 171 -1.22 -8.51 3.24
N ASN A 172 -2.54 -8.45 3.04
CA ASN A 172 -3.14 -8.54 1.71
C ASN A 172 -2.68 -7.39 0.81
N PHE A 173 -2.67 -6.16 1.32
CA PHE A 173 -2.15 -5.00 0.61
C PHE A 173 -0.70 -5.20 0.16
N VAL A 174 0.19 -5.69 1.03
CA VAL A 174 1.59 -5.97 0.67
C VAL A 174 1.67 -6.99 -0.46
N THR A 175 0.90 -8.08 -0.39
CA THR A 175 0.90 -9.08 -1.47
C THR A 175 0.37 -8.53 -2.79
N LEU A 176 -0.69 -7.72 -2.75
CA LEU A 176 -1.25 -7.05 -3.93
C LEU A 176 -0.23 -6.10 -4.55
N ALA A 177 0.42 -5.30 -3.71
CA ALA A 177 1.48 -4.38 -4.13
C ALA A 177 2.61 -5.15 -4.83
N VAL A 178 3.15 -6.20 -4.22
CA VAL A 178 4.17 -7.05 -4.84
C VAL A 178 3.65 -7.72 -6.12
N GLY A 179 2.39 -8.17 -6.15
CA GLY A 179 1.75 -8.71 -7.34
C GLY A 179 1.75 -7.70 -8.50
N PHE A 180 1.27 -6.48 -8.27
CA PHE A 180 1.28 -5.41 -9.27
C PHE A 180 2.69 -5.01 -9.71
N TRP A 181 3.66 -5.03 -8.80
CA TRP A 181 5.07 -4.85 -9.16
C TRP A 181 5.54 -5.91 -10.17
N ARG A 182 5.19 -7.18 -9.94
CA ARG A 182 5.56 -8.30 -10.81
C ARG A 182 4.81 -8.31 -12.14
N ILE A 183 3.57 -7.81 -12.18
CA ILE A 183 2.85 -7.61 -13.45
C ILE A 183 3.64 -6.70 -14.38
N GLU A 184 4.29 -5.66 -13.86
CA GLU A 184 5.06 -4.73 -14.68
C GLU A 184 6.29 -5.41 -15.31
N ASP A 185 6.98 -6.29 -14.58
CA ASP A 185 8.09 -7.09 -15.13
C ASP A 185 7.60 -7.95 -16.29
N TYR A 186 6.41 -8.55 -16.12
CA TYR A 186 5.76 -9.35 -17.15
C TYR A 186 5.42 -8.53 -18.40
N TYR A 187 4.90 -7.30 -18.28
CA TYR A 187 4.63 -6.46 -19.47
C TYR A 187 5.88 -5.85 -20.09
N LEU A 188 6.90 -5.50 -19.29
CA LEU A 188 8.14 -4.87 -19.76
C LEU A 188 9.04 -5.84 -20.54
N TYR A 189 9.05 -7.12 -20.17
CA TYR A 189 9.87 -8.13 -20.85
C TYR A 189 9.35 -8.44 -22.26
N TYR A 190 8.05 -8.28 -22.48
CA TYR A 190 7.40 -8.62 -23.74
C TYR A 190 6.96 -7.37 -24.52
N ASN A 191 7.94 -6.53 -24.85
CA ASN A 191 7.82 -5.45 -25.86
C ASN A 191 7.33 -6.04 -27.23
N PRO A 192 6.92 -5.25 -28.23
CA PRO A 192 5.93 -5.64 -29.25
C PRO A 192 6.17 -6.96 -30.01
N ASP A 193 7.43 -7.36 -30.21
CA ASP A 193 7.78 -8.64 -30.83
C ASP A 193 7.51 -9.85 -29.92
N GLY A 194 7.66 -9.69 -28.60
CA GLY A 194 7.27 -10.65 -27.57
C GLY A 194 5.78 -10.57 -27.21
N ALA A 195 5.12 -9.42 -27.39
CA ALA A 195 3.68 -9.28 -27.17
C ALA A 195 2.85 -10.16 -28.11
N LYS A 196 3.34 -10.42 -29.33
CA LYS A 196 2.78 -11.45 -30.23
C LYS A 196 2.89 -12.85 -29.63
N ASN A 197 4.01 -13.18 -29.00
CA ASN A 197 4.23 -14.48 -28.35
C ASN A 197 3.41 -14.64 -27.06
N ILE A 198 3.21 -13.58 -26.26
CA ILE A 198 2.23 -13.58 -25.15
C ILE A 198 0.84 -13.79 -25.70
N ARG A 199 0.40 -12.95 -26.65
CA ARG A 199 -0.95 -13.07 -27.21
C ARG A 199 -1.18 -14.45 -27.79
N GLN A 200 -0.20 -15.09 -28.43
CA GLN A 200 -0.34 -16.47 -28.90
C GLN A 200 -0.35 -17.50 -27.75
N ARG A 201 0.46 -17.32 -26.70
CA ARG A 201 0.53 -18.22 -25.54
C ARG A 201 -0.69 -18.11 -24.62
N ASP A 202 -1.32 -16.94 -24.57
CA ASP A 202 -2.49 -16.63 -23.76
C ASP A 202 -3.78 -16.55 -24.58
N ALA A 203 -3.73 -16.61 -25.92
CA ALA A 203 -4.90 -16.66 -26.80
C ALA A 203 -5.83 -17.85 -26.53
N GLY A 204 -5.37 -18.87 -25.80
CA GLY A 204 -6.18 -20.01 -25.37
C GLY A 204 -6.53 -20.01 -23.88
N LYS A 205 -6.11 -19.02 -23.09
CA LYS A 205 -6.38 -18.96 -21.65
C LYS A 205 -7.49 -17.97 -21.37
N THR A 206 -8.53 -18.42 -20.68
CA THR A 206 -9.64 -17.57 -20.23
C THR A 206 -9.25 -16.65 -19.07
N TRP A 207 -8.17 -16.95 -18.35
CA TRP A 207 -7.71 -16.19 -17.19
C TRP A 207 -6.17 -16.11 -17.11
N VAL A 208 -5.66 -14.89 -16.99
CA VAL A 208 -4.23 -14.61 -16.78
C VAL A 208 -4.01 -14.09 -15.35
N PRO A 209 -2.86 -14.36 -14.69
CA PRO A 209 -2.58 -13.86 -13.33
C PRO A 209 -2.69 -12.33 -13.18
N ALA A 210 -2.46 -11.58 -14.26
CA ALA A 210 -2.67 -10.14 -14.29
C ALA A 210 -4.15 -9.78 -14.09
N ASP A 211 -5.06 -10.49 -14.76
CA ASP A 211 -6.51 -10.31 -14.60
C ASP A 211 -6.95 -10.66 -13.17
N THR A 212 -6.34 -11.69 -12.56
CA THR A 212 -6.58 -12.04 -11.15
C THR A 212 -6.23 -10.88 -10.23
N LEU A 213 -5.08 -10.23 -10.40
CA LEU A 213 -4.70 -9.09 -9.55
C LEU A 213 -5.63 -7.88 -9.75
N TRP A 214 -6.02 -7.58 -11.00
CA TRP A 214 -6.96 -6.51 -11.29
C TRP A 214 -8.38 -6.76 -10.77
N THR A 215 -8.81 -8.01 -10.68
CA THR A 215 -10.11 -8.39 -10.10
C THR A 215 -10.07 -8.49 -8.58
N VAL A 216 -8.94 -8.86 -8.00
CA VAL A 216 -8.75 -8.90 -6.54
C VAL A 216 -8.69 -7.49 -5.94
N LEU A 217 -8.12 -6.51 -6.65
CA LEU A 217 -8.04 -5.13 -6.20
C LEU A 217 -9.40 -4.52 -5.76
N PRO A 218 -10.47 -4.53 -6.59
CA PRO A 218 -11.77 -4.01 -6.17
C PRO A 218 -12.39 -4.83 -5.04
N ILE A 219 -12.21 -6.16 -5.02
CA ILE A 219 -12.68 -7.01 -3.91
C ILE A 219 -12.03 -6.59 -2.60
N TYR A 220 -10.72 -6.37 -2.61
CA TYR A 220 -9.97 -5.88 -1.47
C TYR A 220 -10.45 -4.49 -1.00
N LEU A 221 -10.68 -3.56 -1.93
CA LEU A 221 -11.19 -2.21 -1.60
C LEU A 221 -12.59 -2.26 -0.99
N VAL A 222 -13.48 -3.10 -1.51
CA VAL A 222 -14.81 -3.32 -0.94
C VAL A 222 -14.69 -3.94 0.45
N ALA A 223 -13.85 -4.96 0.63
CA ALA A 223 -13.61 -5.58 1.92
C ALA A 223 -13.07 -4.59 2.97
N LEU A 224 -12.13 -3.72 2.58
CA LEU A 224 -11.64 -2.64 3.43
C LEU A 224 -12.78 -1.70 3.86
N ALA A 225 -13.60 -1.24 2.91
CA ALA A 225 -14.71 -0.35 3.20
C ALA A 225 -15.71 -1.02 4.17
N SER A 226 -16.05 -2.28 3.93
CA SER A 226 -16.91 -3.08 4.82
C SER A 226 -16.28 -3.29 6.21
N GLY A 227 -14.97 -3.51 6.29
CA GLY A 227 -14.25 -3.67 7.56
C GLY A 227 -14.32 -2.42 8.43
N VAL A 228 -14.08 -1.24 7.83
CA VAL A 228 -14.24 0.05 8.53
C VAL A 228 -15.68 0.23 9.02
N MET A 229 -16.67 -0.06 8.17
CA MET A 229 -18.08 0.03 8.56
C MET A 229 -18.44 -0.90 9.73
N SER A 230 -17.85 -2.10 9.77
CA SER A 230 -18.11 -3.07 10.84
C SER A 230 -17.49 -2.65 12.18
N ASP A 231 -16.26 -2.11 12.19
CA ASP A 231 -15.58 -1.66 13.42
C ASP A 231 -16.33 -0.53 14.13
N ASP A 232 -16.92 0.39 13.36
CA ASP A 232 -17.72 1.49 13.93
C ASP A 232 -19.06 1.00 14.49
N LEU A 233 -19.68 0.00 13.86
CA LEU A 233 -20.89 -0.63 14.37
C LEU A 233 -20.64 -1.35 15.70
N PHE A 234 -19.54 -2.08 15.83
CA PHE A 234 -19.19 -2.80 17.06
C PHE A 234 -18.73 -1.89 18.21
N ARG A 235 -18.29 -0.67 17.93
CA ARG A 235 -17.96 0.31 18.99
C ARG A 235 -19.16 1.09 19.51
N SER A 236 -20.29 1.04 18.82
CA SER A 236 -21.51 1.76 19.17
C SER A 236 -22.59 0.88 19.81
N LEU A 237 -22.40 -0.44 19.79
CA LEU A 237 -23.15 -1.46 20.54
C LEU A 237 -22.45 -1.76 21.87
#